data_AF-A0A158L0E9-F1
#
_entry.id   AF-A0A158L0E9-F1
#
_cell.length_a   1.000
_cell.length_b   1.000
_cell.length_c   1.000
_cell.angle_alpha   90.00
_cell.angle_beta   90.00
_cell.angle_gamma   90.00
#
_symmetry.space_group_name_H-M   'P 1'
#
loop_
_entity.id
_entity.type
_entity.pdbx_description
1 polymer ?
#
loop_
_entity_poly.entity_id
_entity_poly.type
_entity_poly.pdbx_seq_one_letter_code
_entity_poly.pdbx_strand_id
1 'polypeptide(L)'
;MDNAGLPQRLTKELTELFQQHLSKAHSKTRVTSNAISIKTQKYRVQSLIAGFRELRKGGFALQSPWNLSEKHIGYLVNLWVSEKEQAPGTVENKLTYWRTLAVWMKKHQLVGTVDDYIKRPDGYRRYYIAQEDKSWEAANVDVNDVIARLCDCDRWVAMQVELQATFGLRAQESMLLRPLQCLRVSGHLHVIDGTKGGRPRLIPIDAEWQYEVIIRAARLSNPRTGSMIPDPWSLKKWYRHFYHVLQKEGITRSAKGITVHGLRHAYLQRMYEAVTGVPAPIKRADHRPDPELHQAAMQRLVEAAGHSLAAKATAYISTFATVERLSRPVVSPEQVIAAVVAARGVKSEAAKSLKISRQALYRILAKCQAPTDAAFTKVAPRDATPLDPAPLDAFPIDATPTDGAPCPLDASAVLRPIGQAATGQMLLLDDGWD
;
A
#
# COMPACT_ATOMS: atom_id res chain seq x y z
N MET A 1 -10.37 2.93 28.46
CA MET A 1 -11.08 3.86 27.54
C MET A 1 -11.19 5.25 28.17
N ASP A 2 -10.49 5.46 29.28
CA ASP A 2 -10.94 6.38 30.34
C ASP A 2 -10.50 7.83 30.03
N ASN A 3 -9.47 7.98 29.21
CA ASN A 3 -9.02 9.26 28.65
C ASN A 3 -9.58 9.52 27.24
N ALA A 4 -10.70 8.89 26.88
CA ALA A 4 -11.31 9.06 25.57
C ALA A 4 -11.96 10.45 25.39
N GLY A 5 -12.22 11.21 26.45
CA GLY A 5 -12.88 12.53 26.34
C GLY A 5 -14.29 12.42 25.74
N LEU A 6 -14.94 11.27 25.92
CA LEU A 6 -16.31 10.98 25.52
C LEU A 6 -17.20 10.96 26.78
N PRO A 7 -18.53 11.19 26.66
CA PRO A 7 -19.44 11.07 27.79
C PRO A 7 -19.30 9.72 28.50
N GLN A 8 -19.52 9.71 29.82
CA GLN A 8 -19.32 8.53 30.65
C GLN A 8 -20.15 7.34 30.18
N ARG A 9 -21.44 7.57 29.87
CA ARG A 9 -22.35 6.54 29.34
C ARG A 9 -21.84 5.97 28.01
N LEU A 10 -21.50 6.83 27.05
CA LEU A 10 -20.97 6.42 25.74
C LEU A 10 -19.68 5.59 25.91
N THR A 11 -18.80 6.02 26.81
CA THR A 11 -17.53 5.34 27.09
C THR A 11 -17.75 3.94 27.66
N LYS A 12 -18.66 3.80 28.62
CA LYS A 12 -19.03 2.50 29.21
C LYS A 12 -19.60 1.55 28.16
N GLU A 13 -20.62 2.00 27.43
CA GLU A 13 -21.32 1.19 26.43
C GLU A 13 -20.40 0.78 25.26
N LEU A 14 -19.50 1.67 24.80
CA LEU A 14 -18.48 1.30 23.80
C LEU A 14 -17.47 0.30 24.34
N THR A 15 -17.08 0.43 25.61
CA THR A 15 -16.14 -0.51 26.25
C THR A 15 -16.72 -1.91 26.29
N GLU A 16 -18.00 -2.04 26.66
CA GLU A 16 -18.73 -3.32 26.66
C GLU A 16 -18.77 -3.94 25.24
N LEU A 17 -19.13 -3.15 24.22
CA LEU A 17 -19.11 -3.61 22.82
C LEU A 17 -17.73 -4.08 22.38
N PHE A 18 -16.67 -3.35 22.76
CA PHE A 18 -15.30 -3.69 22.39
C PHE A 18 -14.85 -4.98 23.08
N GLN A 19 -15.12 -5.13 24.38
CA GLN A 19 -14.79 -6.36 25.11
C GLN A 19 -15.45 -7.60 24.49
N GLN A 20 -16.70 -7.50 24.04
CA GLN A 20 -17.45 -8.62 23.49
C GLN A 20 -17.09 -8.99 22.05
N HIS A 21 -16.69 -8.02 21.22
CA HIS A 21 -16.62 -8.20 19.76
C HIS A 21 -15.28 -7.87 19.11
N LEU A 22 -14.38 -7.13 19.76
CA LEU A 22 -13.23 -6.53 19.08
C LEU A 22 -12.27 -7.58 18.46
N SER A 23 -12.10 -8.73 19.11
CA SER A 23 -11.26 -9.83 18.63
C SER A 23 -11.87 -10.59 17.45
N LYS A 24 -13.19 -10.49 17.23
CA LYS A 24 -13.92 -11.28 16.24
C LYS A 24 -13.73 -10.74 14.82
N ALA A 25 -13.64 -11.65 13.87
CA ALA A 25 -13.59 -11.33 12.44
C ALA A 25 -14.99 -10.99 11.91
N HIS A 26 -15.13 -9.92 11.12
CA HIS A 26 -16.40 -9.55 10.48
C HIS A 26 -16.42 -9.75 8.96
N SER A 27 -15.28 -10.15 8.37
CA SER A 27 -15.17 -10.30 6.92
C SER A 27 -15.76 -11.65 6.50
N LYS A 28 -16.79 -11.61 5.63
CA LYS A 28 -17.40 -12.79 4.99
C LYS A 28 -16.42 -13.53 4.04
N THR A 29 -15.39 -12.84 3.56
CA THR A 29 -14.39 -13.36 2.61
C THR A 29 -13.12 -13.88 3.32
N ARG A 30 -13.13 -13.95 4.65
CA ARG A 30 -11.95 -14.37 5.42
C ARG A 30 -11.92 -15.89 5.52
N VAL A 31 -10.84 -16.47 5.00
CA VAL A 31 -10.61 -17.93 5.02
C VAL A 31 -10.16 -18.46 6.38
N THR A 32 -9.65 -17.59 7.27
CA THR A 32 -9.11 -17.99 8.59
C THR A 32 -10.08 -17.65 9.72
N SER A 33 -10.28 -18.58 10.66
CA SER A 33 -11.05 -18.39 11.89
C SER A 33 -10.31 -17.59 12.99
N ASN A 34 -9.01 -17.35 12.83
CA ASN A 34 -8.18 -16.67 13.84
C ASN A 34 -8.74 -15.30 14.27
N ALA A 35 -8.51 -14.96 15.55
CA ALA A 35 -8.78 -13.62 16.06
C ALA A 35 -8.10 -12.53 15.20
N ILE A 36 -8.68 -11.34 15.20
CA ILE A 36 -8.07 -10.16 14.60
C ILE A 36 -6.83 -9.78 15.40
N SER A 37 -5.74 -9.40 14.73
CA SER A 37 -4.51 -8.99 15.42
C SER A 37 -4.74 -7.80 16.37
N ILE A 38 -4.06 -7.81 17.52
CA ILE A 38 -4.13 -6.73 18.54
C ILE A 38 -3.88 -5.36 17.89
N LYS A 39 -2.94 -5.28 16.93
CA LYS A 39 -2.66 -4.05 16.16
C LYS A 39 -3.90 -3.55 15.39
N THR A 40 -4.62 -4.44 14.71
CA THR A 40 -5.84 -4.09 13.97
C THR A 40 -6.98 -3.69 14.91
N GLN A 41 -7.12 -4.40 16.03
CA GLN A 41 -8.08 -4.06 17.09
C GLN A 41 -7.83 -2.63 17.61
N LYS A 42 -6.58 -2.31 17.93
CA LYS A 42 -6.16 -0.97 18.37
C LYS A 42 -6.51 0.11 17.36
N TYR A 43 -6.20 -0.08 16.07
CA TYR A 43 -6.54 0.91 15.05
C TYR A 43 -8.04 1.13 14.90
N ARG A 44 -8.84 0.06 14.96
CA ARG A 44 -10.30 0.16 14.92
C ARG A 44 -10.82 1.02 16.08
N VAL A 45 -10.41 0.70 17.31
CA VAL A 45 -10.81 1.46 18.51
C VAL A 45 -10.40 2.92 18.41
N GLN A 46 -9.15 3.20 18.05
CA GLN A 46 -8.65 4.57 17.89
C GLN A 46 -9.44 5.35 16.84
N SER A 47 -9.74 4.73 15.70
CA SER A 47 -10.51 5.38 14.63
C SER A 47 -11.95 5.65 15.03
N LEU A 48 -12.60 4.74 15.76
CA LEU A 48 -13.98 4.93 16.22
C LEU A 48 -14.05 6.05 17.26
N ILE A 49 -13.17 6.03 18.27
CA ILE A 49 -13.09 7.10 19.28
C ILE A 49 -12.84 8.46 18.62
N ALA A 50 -11.89 8.52 17.68
CA ALA A 50 -11.60 9.75 16.95
C ALA A 50 -12.84 10.28 16.22
N GLY A 51 -13.61 9.42 15.56
CA GLY A 51 -14.82 9.85 14.88
C GLY A 51 -15.96 10.25 15.82
N PHE A 52 -16.11 9.63 17.00
CA PHE A 52 -17.05 10.13 18.02
C PHE A 52 -16.65 11.52 18.54
N ARG A 53 -15.34 11.79 18.71
CA ARG A 53 -14.86 13.14 19.05
C ARG A 53 -15.13 14.15 17.94
N GLU A 54 -14.94 13.75 16.68
CA GLU A 54 -15.26 14.57 15.51
C GLU A 54 -16.76 14.90 15.44
N LEU A 55 -17.64 13.94 15.74
CA LEU A 55 -19.07 14.18 15.87
C LEU A 55 -19.39 15.21 16.96
N ARG A 56 -18.77 15.07 18.14
CA ARG A 56 -18.99 16.01 19.25
C ARG A 56 -18.52 17.42 18.89
N LYS A 57 -17.37 17.55 18.22
CA LYS A 57 -16.88 18.85 17.70
C LYS A 57 -17.84 19.46 16.68
N GLY A 58 -18.52 18.62 15.90
CA GLY A 58 -19.60 19.02 14.99
C GLY A 58 -20.95 19.31 15.64
N GLY A 59 -21.02 19.40 16.98
CA GLY A 59 -22.26 19.70 17.70
C GLY A 59 -23.14 18.49 18.03
N PHE A 60 -22.72 17.25 17.71
CA PHE A 60 -23.51 16.06 18.03
C PHE A 60 -23.20 15.53 19.44
N ALA A 61 -24.15 15.70 20.36
CA ALA A 61 -24.02 15.30 21.76
C ALA A 61 -24.48 13.84 22.03
N LEU A 62 -23.92 12.86 21.31
CA LEU A 62 -24.27 11.45 21.46
C LEU A 62 -23.90 10.91 22.86
N GLN A 63 -24.89 10.41 23.60
CA GLN A 63 -24.70 9.81 24.94
C GLN A 63 -24.55 8.29 24.90
N SER A 64 -24.96 7.66 23.80
CA SER A 64 -24.94 6.21 23.58
C SER A 64 -24.54 5.92 22.12
N PRO A 65 -23.79 4.84 21.82
CA PRO A 65 -23.52 4.48 20.44
C PRO A 65 -24.81 4.10 19.70
N TRP A 66 -25.87 3.67 20.41
CA TRP A 66 -27.18 3.44 19.81
C TRP A 66 -27.90 4.71 19.37
N ASN A 67 -27.46 5.91 19.79
CA ASN A 67 -27.97 7.16 19.22
C ASN A 67 -27.41 7.47 17.82
N LEU A 68 -26.44 6.67 17.32
CA LEU A 68 -25.96 6.80 15.96
C LEU A 68 -27.10 6.56 14.96
N SER A 69 -27.10 7.41 13.95
CA SER A 69 -28.02 7.43 12.82
C SER A 69 -27.28 7.90 11.57
N GLU A 70 -27.90 7.73 10.42
CA GLU A 70 -27.30 7.97 9.11
C GLU A 70 -26.75 9.40 8.94
N LYS A 71 -27.44 10.42 9.47
CA LYS A 71 -26.97 11.82 9.43
C LYS A 71 -25.59 12.03 10.05
N HIS A 72 -25.25 11.25 11.08
CA HIS A 72 -23.94 11.35 11.75
C HIS A 72 -22.84 10.78 10.85
N ILE A 73 -23.14 9.69 10.13
CA ILE A 73 -22.22 9.11 9.16
C ILE A 73 -22.04 10.07 7.99
N GLY A 74 -23.12 10.66 7.48
CA GLY A 74 -23.07 11.69 6.44
C GLY A 74 -22.20 12.88 6.83
N TYR A 75 -22.37 13.41 8.04
CA TYR A 75 -21.50 14.47 8.58
C TYR A 75 -20.01 14.06 8.59
N LEU A 76 -19.70 12.88 9.12
CA LEU A 76 -18.31 12.40 9.17
C LEU A 76 -17.70 12.21 7.77
N VAL A 77 -18.47 11.70 6.82
CA VAL A 77 -18.01 11.54 5.44
C VAL A 77 -17.74 12.90 4.80
N ASN A 78 -18.63 13.87 4.97
CA ASN A 78 -18.40 15.23 4.48
C ASN A 78 -17.16 15.86 5.12
N LEU A 79 -17.03 15.76 6.45
CA LEU A 79 -15.85 16.25 7.18
C LEU A 79 -14.55 15.62 6.65
N TRP A 80 -14.52 14.30 6.46
CA TRP A 80 -13.29 13.63 6.04
C TRP A 80 -12.92 13.90 4.59
N VAL A 81 -13.90 14.03 3.70
CA VAL A 81 -13.65 14.21 2.26
C VAL A 81 -13.50 15.68 1.90
N SER A 82 -14.42 16.53 2.33
CA SER A 82 -14.52 17.91 1.90
C SER A 82 -13.65 18.85 2.72
N GLU A 83 -13.60 18.67 4.05
CA GLU A 83 -12.87 19.60 4.93
C GLU A 83 -11.44 19.13 5.24
N LYS A 84 -11.25 17.82 5.42
CA LYS A 84 -9.95 17.22 5.77
C LYS A 84 -9.20 16.63 4.59
N GLU A 85 -9.82 16.60 3.41
CA GLU A 85 -9.24 16.10 2.16
C GLU A 85 -8.53 14.74 2.30
N GLN A 86 -9.09 13.85 3.12
CA GLN A 86 -8.47 12.56 3.40
C GLN A 86 -8.54 11.67 2.18
N ALA A 87 -7.47 10.93 1.89
CA ALA A 87 -7.43 10.05 0.72
C ALA A 87 -8.59 9.00 0.71
N PRO A 88 -9.09 8.60 -0.49
CA PRO A 88 -10.21 7.65 -0.62
C PRO A 88 -10.09 6.38 0.20
N GLY A 89 -8.89 5.76 0.18
CA GLY A 89 -8.63 4.54 0.94
C GLY A 89 -8.72 4.73 2.45
N THR A 90 -8.39 5.92 2.96
CA THR A 90 -8.49 6.25 4.39
C THR A 90 -9.95 6.36 4.80
N VAL A 91 -10.76 7.10 4.04
CA VAL A 91 -12.19 7.27 4.32
C VAL A 91 -12.94 5.94 4.23
N GLU A 92 -12.69 5.15 3.19
CA GLU A 92 -13.32 3.83 3.06
C GLU A 92 -12.95 2.89 4.21
N ASN A 93 -11.68 2.90 4.66
CA ASN A 93 -11.26 2.09 5.81
C ASN A 93 -11.94 2.54 7.11
N LYS A 94 -12.09 3.86 7.33
CA LYS A 94 -12.87 4.39 8.45
C LYS A 94 -14.32 3.89 8.38
N LEU A 95 -14.97 3.99 7.22
CA LEU A 95 -16.33 3.46 7.02
C LEU A 95 -16.42 1.95 7.27
N THR A 96 -15.39 1.17 6.95
CA THR A 96 -15.34 -0.25 7.34
C THR A 96 -15.41 -0.43 8.87
N TYR A 97 -14.74 0.40 9.65
CA TYR A 97 -14.82 0.35 11.11
C TYR A 97 -16.20 0.77 11.62
N TRP A 98 -16.81 1.81 11.02
CA TRP A 98 -18.17 2.23 11.36
C TRP A 98 -19.22 1.16 11.02
N ARG A 99 -19.12 0.51 9.86
CA ARG A 99 -19.96 -0.66 9.51
C ARG A 99 -19.79 -1.80 10.52
N THR A 100 -18.56 -2.03 10.97
CA THR A 100 -18.29 -3.05 11.99
C THR A 100 -18.99 -2.72 13.31
N LEU A 101 -18.90 -1.47 13.78
CA LEU A 101 -19.63 -1.01 14.98
C LEU A 101 -21.15 -1.13 14.79
N ALA A 102 -21.67 -0.76 13.62
CA ALA A 102 -23.08 -0.88 13.29
C ALA A 102 -23.58 -2.32 13.36
N VAL A 103 -22.79 -3.28 12.89
CA VAL A 103 -23.08 -4.72 13.02
C VAL A 103 -23.16 -5.14 14.49
N TRP A 104 -22.25 -4.66 15.36
CA TRP A 104 -22.29 -4.99 16.80
C TRP A 104 -23.56 -4.49 17.48
N MET A 105 -24.05 -3.33 17.04
CA MET A 105 -25.32 -2.75 17.52
C MET A 105 -26.56 -3.32 16.81
N LYS A 106 -26.41 -4.32 15.93
CA LYS A 106 -27.47 -4.90 15.08
C LYS A 106 -28.16 -3.89 14.15
N LYS A 107 -27.47 -2.80 13.78
CA LYS A 107 -27.94 -1.78 12.84
C LYS A 107 -27.29 -1.95 11.46
N HIS A 108 -27.54 -3.07 10.79
CA HIS A 108 -26.78 -3.47 9.59
C HIS A 108 -26.82 -2.48 8.42
N GLN A 109 -27.89 -1.68 8.30
CA GLN A 109 -28.10 -0.72 7.21
C GLN A 109 -27.69 0.72 7.57
N LEU A 110 -27.07 0.93 8.73
CA LEU A 110 -26.75 2.29 9.23
C LEU A 110 -25.69 3.03 8.41
N VAL A 111 -24.77 2.31 7.77
CA VAL A 111 -23.57 2.88 7.15
C VAL A 111 -23.50 2.50 5.68
N GLY A 112 -23.91 3.42 4.84
CA GLY A 112 -23.85 3.37 3.38
C GLY A 112 -22.45 3.52 2.82
N THR A 113 -22.37 3.68 1.50
CA THR A 113 -21.16 4.01 0.73
C THR A 113 -20.86 5.51 0.78
N VAL A 114 -19.70 5.94 0.27
CA VAL A 114 -19.37 7.37 0.22
C VAL A 114 -20.37 8.13 -0.66
N ASP A 115 -20.82 7.50 -1.76
CA ASP A 115 -21.72 8.12 -2.74
C ASP A 115 -23.14 8.32 -2.20
N ASP A 116 -23.51 7.61 -1.14
CA ASP A 116 -24.82 7.77 -0.47
C ASP A 116 -24.88 9.09 0.32
N TYR A 117 -23.73 9.72 0.60
CA TYR A 117 -23.63 10.90 1.46
C TYR A 117 -23.17 12.16 0.74
N ILE A 118 -22.28 12.02 -0.24
CA ILE A 118 -21.68 13.16 -0.95
C ILE A 118 -21.49 12.86 -2.42
N LYS A 119 -21.49 13.91 -3.24
CA LYS A 119 -20.88 13.84 -4.57
C LYS A 119 -19.37 13.89 -4.41
N ARG A 120 -18.68 12.81 -4.80
CA ARG A 120 -17.22 12.74 -4.68
C ARG A 120 -16.55 13.84 -5.54
N PRO A 121 -15.47 14.47 -5.04
CA PRO A 121 -14.62 15.31 -5.88
C PRO A 121 -14.11 14.54 -7.10
N ASP A 122 -13.81 15.27 -8.17
CA ASP A 122 -13.28 14.64 -9.38
C ASP A 122 -11.96 13.90 -9.09
N GLY A 123 -11.84 12.70 -9.64
CA GLY A 123 -10.69 11.82 -9.39
C GLY A 123 -10.64 11.16 -8.00
N TYR A 124 -11.58 11.48 -7.10
CA TYR A 124 -11.61 10.92 -5.74
C TYR A 124 -12.08 9.46 -5.71
N ARG A 125 -11.18 8.53 -6.06
CA ARG A 125 -11.48 7.09 -6.14
C ARG A 125 -10.34 6.24 -5.61
N ARG A 126 -10.70 5.12 -4.98
CA ARG A 126 -9.75 4.09 -4.60
C ARG A 126 -9.61 3.07 -5.74
N TYR A 127 -8.37 2.79 -6.11
CA TYR A 127 -8.03 1.75 -7.07
C TYR A 127 -7.32 0.59 -6.37
N TYR A 128 -7.75 -0.63 -6.66
CA TYR A 128 -7.13 -1.86 -6.15
C TYR A 128 -6.12 -2.47 -7.14
N ILE A 129 -6.28 -2.14 -8.43
CA ILE A 129 -5.35 -2.47 -9.50
C ILE A 129 -4.32 -1.35 -9.59
N ALA A 130 -3.04 -1.68 -9.79
CA ALA A 130 -1.99 -0.68 -9.93
C ALA A 130 -2.30 0.28 -11.09
N GLN A 131 -2.28 1.59 -10.82
CA GLN A 131 -2.47 2.64 -11.83
C GLN A 131 -1.13 3.26 -12.30
N GLU A 132 -0.08 3.07 -11.52
CA GLU A 132 1.27 3.59 -11.77
C GLU A 132 2.27 2.51 -11.36
N ASP A 133 3.43 2.47 -12.01
CA ASP A 133 4.53 1.63 -11.53
C ASP A 133 5.13 2.26 -10.27
N LYS A 134 5.16 1.48 -9.19
CA LYS A 134 5.68 1.88 -7.87
C LYS A 134 7.04 1.29 -7.58
N SER A 135 7.65 0.60 -8.55
CA SER A 135 9.03 0.14 -8.48
C SER A 135 9.99 1.32 -8.34
N TRP A 136 11.19 1.06 -7.80
CA TRP A 136 12.23 2.09 -7.74
C TRP A 136 12.82 2.38 -9.12
N GLU A 137 12.85 1.37 -9.98
CA GLU A 137 13.27 1.47 -11.38
C GLU A 137 12.43 2.51 -12.14
N ALA A 138 11.11 2.55 -11.93
CA ALA A 138 10.24 3.56 -12.54
C ALA A 138 10.51 4.99 -12.07
N ALA A 139 11.13 5.16 -10.91
CA ALA A 139 11.55 6.46 -10.39
C ALA A 139 13.03 6.77 -10.68
N ASN A 140 13.71 5.95 -11.50
CA ASN A 140 15.14 6.04 -11.79
C ASN A 140 16.03 6.03 -10.53
N VAL A 141 15.61 5.29 -9.49
CA VAL A 141 16.41 5.13 -8.26
C VAL A 141 17.15 3.80 -8.32
N ASP A 142 18.48 3.86 -8.34
CA ASP A 142 19.32 2.66 -8.22
C ASP A 142 19.26 2.11 -6.79
N VAL A 143 18.85 0.85 -6.68
CA VAL A 143 18.74 0.10 -5.42
C VAL A 143 20.13 -0.10 -4.80
N ASN A 144 21.14 -0.35 -5.61
CA ASN A 144 22.51 -0.63 -5.18
C ASN A 144 23.14 0.59 -4.52
N ASP A 145 23.02 1.76 -5.17
CA ASP A 145 23.51 3.03 -4.62
C ASP A 145 22.86 3.37 -3.28
N VAL A 146 21.56 3.09 -3.15
CA VAL A 146 20.84 3.29 -1.89
C VAL A 146 21.33 2.32 -0.81
N ILE A 147 21.56 1.05 -1.14
CA ILE A 147 22.08 0.07 -0.19
C ILE A 147 23.50 0.47 0.26
N ALA A 148 24.36 0.93 -0.65
CA ALA A 148 25.70 1.39 -0.32
C ALA A 148 25.66 2.55 0.69
N ARG A 149 24.88 3.60 0.41
CA ARG A 149 24.72 4.72 1.38
C ARG A 149 24.11 4.28 2.70
N LEU A 150 23.15 3.34 2.67
CA LEU A 150 22.59 2.77 3.88
C LEU A 150 23.63 1.97 4.68
N CYS A 151 24.55 1.26 4.03
CA CYS A 151 25.61 0.53 4.70
C CYS A 151 26.51 1.47 5.51
N ASP A 152 26.82 2.64 4.97
CA ASP A 152 27.63 3.66 5.63
C ASP A 152 26.95 4.24 6.88
N CYS A 153 25.61 4.34 6.87
CA CYS A 153 24.86 4.92 7.99
C CYS A 153 24.30 3.89 8.99
N ASP A 154 23.77 2.76 8.51
CA ASP A 154 23.12 1.71 9.28
C ASP A 154 23.07 0.38 8.50
N ARG A 155 24.07 -0.47 8.78
CA ARG A 155 24.23 -1.79 8.17
C ARG A 155 23.01 -2.73 8.32
N TRP A 156 22.24 -2.64 9.41
CA TRP A 156 21.07 -3.52 9.60
C TRP A 156 19.91 -3.06 8.73
N VAL A 157 19.69 -1.74 8.62
CA VAL A 157 18.69 -1.18 7.69
C VAL A 157 19.09 -1.51 6.25
N ALA A 158 20.37 -1.37 5.89
CA ALA A 158 20.88 -1.73 4.56
C ALA A 158 20.59 -3.20 4.21
N MET A 159 20.97 -4.14 5.09
CA MET A 159 20.72 -5.56 4.90
C MET A 159 19.21 -5.88 4.81
N GLN A 160 18.38 -5.21 5.60
CA GLN A 160 16.92 -5.39 5.55
C GLN A 160 16.29 -4.81 4.27
N VAL A 161 16.87 -3.77 3.67
CA VAL A 161 16.47 -3.22 2.37
C VAL A 161 16.90 -4.18 1.25
N GLU A 162 18.13 -4.70 1.31
CA GLU A 162 18.64 -5.70 0.37
C GLU A 162 17.78 -6.97 0.38
N LEU A 163 17.44 -7.51 1.55
CA LEU A 163 16.52 -8.65 1.67
C LEU A 163 15.15 -8.39 1.04
N GLN A 164 14.65 -7.14 1.11
CA GLN A 164 13.39 -6.76 0.45
C GLN A 164 13.54 -6.67 -1.07
N ALA A 165 14.67 -6.17 -1.58
CA ALA A 165 14.95 -6.12 -3.01
C ALA A 165 15.14 -7.53 -3.61
N THR A 166 15.82 -8.41 -2.88
CA THR A 166 16.19 -9.76 -3.33
C THR A 166 15.03 -10.74 -3.29
N PHE A 167 14.24 -10.74 -2.21
CA PHE A 167 13.17 -11.75 -1.99
C PHE A 167 11.77 -11.13 -1.98
N GLY A 168 11.66 -9.84 -2.31
CA GLY A 168 10.40 -9.12 -2.27
C GLY A 168 9.77 -9.07 -0.88
N LEU A 169 10.54 -9.18 0.22
CA LEU A 169 9.99 -9.20 1.58
C LEU A 169 9.19 -7.93 1.90
N ARG A 170 8.26 -8.01 2.85
CA ARG A 170 7.72 -6.81 3.50
C ARG A 170 8.72 -6.30 4.54
N ALA A 171 8.73 -5.01 4.84
CA ALA A 171 9.64 -4.44 5.84
C ALA A 171 9.61 -5.18 7.19
N GLN A 172 8.42 -5.55 7.69
CA GLN A 172 8.34 -6.31 8.94
C GLN A 172 8.82 -7.77 8.77
N GLU A 173 8.66 -8.37 7.60
CA GLU A 173 9.18 -9.71 7.29
C GLU A 173 10.71 -9.68 7.24
N SER A 174 11.33 -8.66 6.63
CA SER A 174 12.80 -8.55 6.60
C SER A 174 13.39 -8.30 7.97
N MET A 175 12.73 -7.52 8.83
CA MET A 175 13.15 -7.31 10.23
C MET A 175 13.08 -8.60 11.06
N LEU A 176 12.01 -9.37 10.92
CA LEU A 176 11.80 -10.57 11.73
C LEU A 176 12.40 -11.83 11.12
N LEU A 177 12.93 -11.76 9.89
CA LEU A 177 13.52 -12.88 9.20
C LEU A 177 14.60 -13.52 10.08
N ARG A 178 14.59 -14.85 10.15
CA ARG A 178 15.64 -15.65 10.79
C ARG A 178 16.36 -16.45 9.71
N PRO A 179 17.45 -15.93 9.13
CA PRO A 179 18.03 -16.46 7.90
C PRO A 179 18.27 -17.97 7.92
N LEU A 180 18.93 -18.47 9.00
CA LEU A 180 19.25 -19.89 9.16
C LEU A 180 18.01 -20.79 9.35
N GLN A 181 16.96 -20.29 9.99
CA GLN A 181 15.73 -21.07 10.25
C GLN A 181 14.77 -21.05 9.05
N CYS A 182 14.83 -19.99 8.24
CA CYS A 182 13.97 -19.80 7.09
C CYS A 182 14.49 -20.50 5.83
N LEU A 183 15.80 -20.77 5.73
CA LEU A 183 16.36 -21.47 4.58
C LEU A 183 15.94 -22.96 4.57
N ARG A 184 15.45 -23.45 3.44
CA ARG A 184 15.06 -24.85 3.23
C ARG A 184 16.00 -25.53 2.24
N VAL A 185 16.25 -26.81 2.48
CA VAL A 185 17.04 -27.69 1.57
C VAL A 185 16.44 -27.72 0.15
N SER A 186 15.13 -27.50 0.03
CA SER A 186 14.43 -27.41 -1.25
C SER A 186 14.75 -26.17 -2.09
N GLY A 187 15.72 -25.33 -1.71
CA GLY A 187 16.04 -24.09 -2.42
C GLY A 187 14.99 -22.99 -2.26
N HIS A 188 14.35 -22.95 -1.09
CA HIS A 188 13.30 -21.97 -0.79
C HIS A 188 13.56 -21.24 0.53
N LEU A 189 13.15 -19.97 0.58
CA LEU A 189 13.07 -19.19 1.80
C LEU A 189 11.64 -19.27 2.37
N HIS A 190 11.49 -19.95 3.50
CA HIS A 190 10.23 -20.09 4.22
C HIS A 190 10.02 -18.93 5.19
N VAL A 191 9.25 -17.93 4.75
CA VAL A 191 8.95 -16.73 5.52
C VAL A 191 7.71 -16.95 6.39
N ILE A 192 7.90 -16.91 7.70
CA ILE A 192 6.86 -17.20 8.71
C ILE A 192 6.54 -15.92 9.50
N ASP A 193 7.57 -15.34 10.12
CA ASP A 193 7.42 -14.18 10.99
C ASP A 193 7.20 -12.89 10.22
N GLY A 194 6.41 -11.99 10.80
CA GLY A 194 6.07 -10.69 10.18
C GLY A 194 5.08 -10.78 9.01
N THR A 195 4.69 -11.98 8.59
CA THR A 195 3.73 -12.19 7.51
C THR A 195 2.36 -11.59 7.84
N LYS A 196 1.72 -11.03 6.81
CA LYS A 196 0.41 -10.39 6.97
C LYS A 196 -0.64 -11.45 7.32
N GLY A 197 -1.21 -11.34 8.52
CA GLY A 197 -2.24 -12.26 9.01
C GLY A 197 -1.70 -13.61 9.49
N GLY A 198 -0.38 -13.71 9.72
CA GLY A 198 0.27 -14.94 10.20
C GLY A 198 0.20 -16.06 9.18
N ARG A 199 0.27 -15.72 7.88
CA ARG A 199 0.22 -16.69 6.78
C ARG A 199 1.63 -16.88 6.23
N PRO A 200 2.28 -18.01 6.50
CA PRO A 200 3.58 -18.31 5.93
C PRO A 200 3.53 -18.34 4.40
N ARG A 201 4.68 -18.08 3.77
CA ARG A 201 4.85 -18.25 2.32
C ARG A 201 6.25 -18.75 2.01
N LEU A 202 6.36 -19.49 0.92
CA LEU A 202 7.64 -19.91 0.34
C LEU A 202 8.04 -18.91 -0.75
N ILE A 203 9.34 -18.66 -0.85
CA ILE A 203 9.94 -17.81 -1.88
C ILE A 203 11.04 -18.64 -2.53
N PRO A 204 11.01 -18.84 -3.85
CA PRO A 204 12.07 -19.59 -4.53
C PRO A 204 13.39 -18.83 -4.46
N ILE A 205 14.49 -19.58 -4.41
CA ILE A 205 15.86 -19.08 -4.56
C ILE A 205 16.35 -19.59 -5.92
N ASP A 206 16.27 -18.72 -6.92
CA ASP A 206 16.47 -19.04 -8.33
C ASP A 206 17.92 -18.79 -8.80
N ALA A 207 18.78 -18.19 -7.95
CA ALA A 207 20.17 -17.88 -8.31
C ALA A 207 21.13 -17.97 -7.12
N GLU A 208 22.38 -18.38 -7.39
CA GLU A 208 23.42 -18.59 -6.38
C GLU A 208 23.70 -17.35 -5.53
N TRP A 209 23.77 -16.17 -6.15
CA TRP A 209 24.03 -14.91 -5.44
C TRP A 209 22.98 -14.59 -4.36
N GLN A 210 21.77 -15.14 -4.45
CA GLN A 210 20.75 -14.95 -3.42
C GLN A 210 21.11 -15.69 -2.12
N TYR A 211 21.85 -16.80 -2.20
CA TYR A 211 22.38 -17.48 -1.02
C TYR A 211 23.43 -16.61 -0.31
N GLU A 212 24.27 -15.88 -1.05
CA GLU A 212 25.23 -14.93 -0.47
C GLU A 212 24.54 -13.84 0.36
N VAL A 213 23.41 -13.31 -0.13
CA VAL A 213 22.58 -12.35 0.63
C VAL A 213 22.08 -12.97 1.94
N ILE A 214 21.66 -14.24 1.92
CA ILE A 214 21.20 -14.96 3.11
C ILE A 214 22.36 -15.20 4.08
N ILE A 215 23.54 -15.57 3.58
CA ILE A 215 24.75 -15.78 4.39
C ILE A 215 25.16 -14.48 5.09
N ARG A 216 25.21 -13.36 4.37
CA ARG A 216 25.46 -12.03 4.95
C ARG A 216 24.44 -11.67 6.02
N ALA A 217 23.15 -11.88 5.73
CA ALA A 217 22.08 -11.67 6.70
C ALA A 217 22.24 -12.56 7.95
N ALA A 218 22.60 -13.83 7.77
CA ALA A 218 22.78 -14.79 8.86
C ALA A 218 23.90 -14.34 9.81
N ARG A 219 25.05 -13.90 9.25
CA ARG A 219 26.18 -13.36 10.02
C ARG A 219 25.81 -12.11 10.82
N LEU A 220 24.90 -11.28 10.29
CA LEU A 220 24.45 -10.04 10.93
C LEU A 220 23.26 -10.23 11.89
N SER A 221 22.63 -11.41 11.86
CA SER A 221 21.42 -11.69 12.64
C SER A 221 21.70 -11.66 14.15
N ASN A 222 20.68 -11.31 14.92
CA ASN A 222 20.79 -11.21 16.37
C ASN A 222 21.14 -12.59 16.97
N PRO A 223 22.24 -12.71 17.72
CA PRO A 223 22.70 -14.01 18.21
C PRO A 223 21.74 -14.66 19.22
N ARG A 224 20.87 -13.87 19.89
CA ARG A 224 19.90 -14.39 20.86
C ARG A 224 18.61 -14.87 20.21
N THR A 225 18.10 -14.11 19.22
CA THR A 225 16.78 -14.40 18.62
C THR A 225 16.87 -15.04 17.24
N GLY A 226 18.05 -14.99 16.61
CA GLY A 226 18.28 -15.34 15.21
C GLY A 226 17.65 -14.37 14.21
N SER A 227 16.93 -13.33 14.66
CA SER A 227 16.22 -12.41 13.78
C SER A 227 17.10 -11.27 13.26
N MET A 228 16.68 -10.59 12.21
CA MET A 228 17.37 -9.39 11.72
C MET A 228 17.17 -8.14 12.60
N ILE A 229 16.44 -8.20 13.72
CA ILE A 229 16.33 -7.10 14.67
C ILE A 229 17.58 -7.08 15.57
N PRO A 230 18.43 -6.03 15.51
CA PRO A 230 19.63 -5.97 16.33
C PRO A 230 19.32 -5.89 17.82
N ASP A 231 20.25 -6.38 18.63
CA ASP A 231 20.18 -6.24 20.08
C ASP A 231 20.42 -4.79 20.53
N PRO A 232 19.76 -4.28 21.59
CA PRO A 232 18.68 -4.85 22.39
C PRO A 232 17.29 -4.39 21.93
N TRP A 233 17.10 -4.16 20.63
CA TRP A 233 15.91 -3.48 20.13
C TRP A 233 14.66 -4.37 20.17
N SER A 234 13.55 -3.79 20.63
CA SER A 234 12.22 -4.38 20.38
C SER A 234 11.76 -4.07 18.95
N LEU A 235 10.91 -4.92 18.37
CA LEU A 235 10.29 -4.67 17.06
C LEU A 235 9.65 -3.28 16.96
N LYS A 236 8.96 -2.82 18.01
CA LYS A 236 8.30 -1.50 17.99
C LYS A 236 9.31 -0.36 17.87
N LYS A 237 10.41 -0.43 18.61
CA LYS A 237 11.48 0.59 18.56
C LYS A 237 12.22 0.49 17.22
N TRP A 238 12.60 -0.72 16.82
CA TRP A 238 13.33 -0.96 15.57
C TRP A 238 12.54 -0.53 14.34
N TYR A 239 11.24 -0.82 14.29
CA TYR A 239 10.38 -0.40 13.20
C TYR A 239 10.38 1.12 13.03
N ARG A 240 10.39 1.90 14.12
CA ARG A 240 10.46 3.37 14.03
C ARG A 240 11.82 3.83 13.54
N HIS A 241 12.89 3.26 14.07
CA HIS A 241 14.25 3.56 13.65
C HIS A 241 14.48 3.27 12.17
N PHE A 242 14.07 2.10 11.70
CA PHE A 242 14.14 1.72 10.29
C PHE A 242 13.49 2.77 9.38
N TYR A 243 12.25 3.19 9.67
CA TYR A 243 11.59 4.21 8.85
C TYR A 243 12.19 5.61 8.99
N HIS A 244 12.79 5.94 10.14
CA HIS A 244 13.54 7.18 10.34
C HIS A 244 14.80 7.22 9.47
N VAL A 245 15.57 6.14 9.42
CA VAL A 245 16.74 6.02 8.53
C VAL A 245 16.32 6.13 7.06
N LEU A 246 15.28 5.40 6.65
CA LEU A 246 14.76 5.52 5.28
C LEU A 246 14.30 6.95 4.94
N GLN A 247 13.69 7.66 5.89
CA GLN A 247 13.28 9.04 5.70
C GLN A 247 14.48 9.97 5.49
N LYS A 248 15.55 9.80 6.29
CA LYS A 248 16.79 10.56 6.13
C LYS A 248 17.43 10.34 4.76
N GLU A 249 17.38 9.13 4.22
CA GLU A 249 17.84 8.80 2.86
C GLU A 249 16.89 9.24 1.75
N GLY A 250 15.81 9.97 2.09
CA GLY A 250 14.81 10.47 1.13
C GLY A 250 13.92 9.37 0.54
N ILE A 251 13.87 8.17 1.12
CA ILE A 251 13.04 7.05 0.66
C ILE A 251 11.61 7.25 1.16
N THR A 252 10.99 8.31 0.65
CA THR A 252 9.62 8.71 0.96
C THR A 252 8.90 9.16 -0.30
N ARG A 253 7.56 9.07 -0.27
CA ARG A 253 6.73 9.46 -1.42
C ARG A 253 6.90 10.94 -1.76
N SER A 254 7.10 11.80 -0.78
CA SER A 254 7.26 13.25 -1.00
C SER A 254 8.63 13.63 -1.52
N ALA A 255 9.71 12.93 -1.12
CA ALA A 255 11.07 13.30 -1.52
C ALA A 255 11.49 12.68 -2.87
N LYS A 256 11.29 11.36 -3.05
CA LYS A 256 11.75 10.62 -4.24
C LYS A 256 10.61 9.91 -4.99
N GLY A 257 9.35 10.14 -4.62
CA GLY A 257 8.21 9.42 -5.22
C GLY A 257 8.10 7.94 -4.82
N ILE A 258 9.07 7.41 -4.07
CA ILE A 258 9.19 5.98 -3.76
C ILE A 258 8.93 5.65 -2.29
N THR A 259 8.68 4.37 -2.03
CA THR A 259 8.70 3.81 -0.67
C THR A 259 9.46 2.51 -0.70
N VAL A 260 9.93 2.01 0.45
CA VAL A 260 10.58 0.69 0.51
C VAL A 260 9.68 -0.46 0.01
N HIS A 261 8.35 -0.28 0.07
CA HIS A 261 7.42 -1.26 -0.49
C HIS A 261 7.53 -1.39 -2.02
N GLY A 262 8.06 -0.37 -2.71
CA GLY A 262 8.34 -0.40 -4.14
C GLY A 262 9.33 -1.50 -4.55
N LEU A 263 10.23 -1.92 -3.64
CA LEU A 263 11.13 -3.06 -3.89
C LEU A 263 10.35 -4.36 -4.09
N ARG A 264 9.26 -4.55 -3.34
CA ARG A 264 8.36 -5.69 -3.52
C ARG A 264 7.60 -5.62 -4.84
N HIS A 265 7.22 -4.42 -5.29
CA HIS A 265 6.64 -4.25 -6.63
C HIS A 265 7.64 -4.71 -7.70
N ALA A 266 8.88 -4.20 -7.64
CA ALA A 266 9.93 -4.55 -8.57
C ALA A 266 10.21 -6.08 -8.60
N TYR A 267 10.35 -6.70 -7.42
CA TYR A 267 10.55 -8.15 -7.31
C TYR A 267 9.45 -8.96 -8.01
N LEU A 268 8.18 -8.64 -7.75
CA LEU A 268 7.06 -9.35 -8.35
C LEU A 268 6.94 -9.08 -9.86
N GLN A 269 7.24 -7.86 -10.31
CA GLN A 269 7.29 -7.54 -11.74
C GLN A 269 8.39 -8.33 -12.46
N ARG A 270 9.60 -8.44 -11.88
CA ARG A 270 10.69 -9.25 -12.43
C ARG A 270 10.37 -10.74 -12.44
N MET A 271 9.70 -11.25 -11.39
CA MET A 271 9.23 -12.64 -11.36
C MET A 271 8.24 -12.93 -12.49
N TYR A 272 7.31 -12.01 -12.75
CA TYR A 272 6.38 -12.14 -13.87
C TYR A 272 7.13 -12.20 -15.20
N GLU A 273 8.09 -11.30 -15.40
CA GLU A 273 8.89 -11.23 -16.62
C GLU A 273 9.75 -12.48 -16.82
N ALA A 274 10.37 -13.00 -15.76
CA ALA A 274 11.16 -14.23 -15.83
C ALA A 274 10.34 -15.46 -16.26
N VAL A 275 9.06 -15.54 -15.86
CA VAL A 275 8.18 -16.64 -16.25
C VAL A 275 7.61 -16.45 -17.65
N THR A 276 7.29 -15.21 -18.03
CA THR A 276 6.55 -14.92 -19.27
C THR A 276 7.42 -14.50 -20.45
N GLY A 277 8.68 -14.14 -20.21
CA GLY A 277 9.58 -13.57 -21.21
C GLY A 277 9.24 -12.11 -21.59
N VAL A 278 8.22 -11.50 -21.00
CA VAL A 278 7.80 -10.12 -21.32
C VAL A 278 7.56 -9.29 -20.05
N PRO A 279 7.74 -7.96 -20.09
CA PRO A 279 7.52 -7.12 -18.92
C PRO A 279 6.10 -7.21 -18.36
N ALA A 280 5.96 -6.96 -17.06
CA ALA A 280 4.64 -6.86 -16.43
C ALA A 280 3.76 -5.78 -17.09
N PRO A 281 2.42 -5.96 -17.11
CA PRO A 281 1.50 -5.03 -17.80
C PRO A 281 1.69 -3.56 -17.40
N ILE A 282 1.96 -3.28 -16.12
CA ILE A 282 2.19 -1.93 -15.60
C ILE A 282 3.40 -1.22 -16.21
N LYS A 283 4.39 -1.99 -16.70
CA LYS A 283 5.58 -1.48 -17.39
C LYS A 283 5.34 -1.35 -18.89
N ARG A 284 4.79 -2.39 -19.52
CA ARG A 284 4.51 -2.44 -20.96
C ARG A 284 3.23 -3.25 -21.23
N ALA A 285 2.19 -2.57 -21.69
CA ALA A 285 0.90 -3.20 -21.98
C ALA A 285 0.73 -3.68 -23.43
N ASP A 286 1.64 -3.26 -24.31
CA ASP A 286 1.73 -3.62 -25.72
C ASP A 286 2.29 -5.03 -25.95
N HIS A 287 3.05 -5.56 -25.00
CA HIS A 287 3.63 -6.90 -25.06
C HIS A 287 2.83 -7.87 -24.19
N ARG A 288 1.96 -8.67 -24.82
CA ARG A 288 1.20 -9.72 -24.14
C ARG A 288 1.94 -11.06 -24.27
N PRO A 289 2.10 -11.81 -23.17
CA PRO A 289 2.67 -13.14 -23.25
C PRO A 289 1.64 -14.14 -23.76
N ASP A 290 2.13 -15.35 -24.02
CA ASP A 290 1.29 -16.52 -24.16
C ASP A 290 0.32 -16.66 -22.95
N PRO A 291 -0.97 -17.02 -23.17
CA PRO A 291 -1.96 -17.14 -22.09
C PRO A 291 -1.60 -18.16 -21.01
N GLU A 292 -0.95 -19.28 -21.36
CA GLU A 292 -0.56 -20.31 -20.38
C GLU A 292 0.58 -19.79 -19.51
N LEU A 293 1.58 -19.13 -20.11
CA LEU A 293 2.65 -18.46 -19.37
C LEU A 293 2.10 -17.35 -18.46
N HIS A 294 1.12 -16.58 -18.93
CA HIS A 294 0.45 -15.58 -18.09
C HIS A 294 -0.19 -16.23 -16.85
N GLN A 295 -0.91 -17.34 -17.04
CA GLN A 295 -1.56 -18.06 -15.96
C GLN A 295 -0.54 -18.62 -14.97
N ALA A 296 0.53 -19.25 -15.46
CA ALA A 296 1.62 -19.77 -14.62
C ALA A 296 2.30 -18.66 -13.81
N ALA A 297 2.59 -17.52 -14.44
CA ALA A 297 3.16 -16.36 -13.77
C ALA A 297 2.23 -15.80 -12.68
N MET A 298 0.92 -15.74 -12.95
CA MET A 298 -0.07 -15.30 -11.97
C MET A 298 -0.16 -16.24 -10.76
N GLN A 299 -0.03 -17.55 -10.95
CA GLN A 299 0.03 -18.52 -9.86
C GLN A 299 1.27 -18.30 -8.99
N ARG A 300 2.46 -18.24 -9.62
CA ARG A 300 3.74 -18.00 -8.92
C ARG A 300 3.72 -16.67 -8.15
N LEU A 301 3.15 -15.62 -8.74
CA LEU A 301 2.97 -14.32 -8.11
C LEU A 301 2.08 -14.38 -6.86
N VAL A 302 1.00 -15.16 -6.89
CA VAL A 302 0.07 -15.27 -5.76
C VAL A 302 0.75 -15.94 -4.57
N GLU A 303 1.45 -17.04 -4.84
CA GLU A 303 2.21 -17.80 -3.85
C GLU A 303 3.33 -16.96 -3.26
N ALA A 304 4.18 -16.38 -4.12
CA ALA A 304 5.24 -15.48 -3.71
C ALA A 304 4.68 -14.24 -3.01
N ALA A 305 3.49 -13.73 -3.38
CA ALA A 305 2.89 -12.61 -2.68
C ALA A 305 2.31 -12.98 -1.28
N GLY A 306 2.15 -14.27 -0.99
CA GLY A 306 1.37 -14.75 0.15
C GLY A 306 -0.10 -14.34 0.06
N HIS A 307 -0.64 -14.29 -1.17
CA HIS A 307 -2.02 -13.96 -1.45
C HIS A 307 -2.87 -15.22 -1.56
N SER A 308 -4.15 -15.11 -1.23
CA SER A 308 -5.11 -16.22 -1.38
C SER A 308 -5.94 -16.11 -2.66
N LEU A 309 -5.77 -15.03 -3.43
CA LEU A 309 -6.58 -14.72 -4.62
C LEU A 309 -5.71 -14.06 -5.68
N ALA A 310 -5.79 -14.56 -6.91
CA ALA A 310 -5.09 -14.03 -8.09
C ALA A 310 -5.35 -12.54 -8.33
N ALA A 311 -6.60 -12.09 -8.11
CA ALA A 311 -6.97 -10.69 -8.26
C ALA A 311 -6.10 -9.72 -7.44
N LYS A 312 -5.54 -10.16 -6.30
CA LYS A 312 -4.67 -9.31 -5.47
C LYS A 312 -3.27 -9.11 -6.04
N ALA A 313 -2.81 -9.98 -6.94
CA ALA A 313 -1.53 -9.81 -7.62
C ALA A 313 -1.54 -8.60 -8.58
N THR A 314 -2.70 -8.24 -9.13
CA THR A 314 -2.89 -7.06 -9.99
C THR A 314 -2.56 -5.72 -9.28
N ALA A 315 -2.49 -5.72 -7.95
CA ALA A 315 -2.00 -4.58 -7.19
C ALA A 315 -0.50 -4.30 -7.42
N TYR A 316 0.26 -5.28 -7.92
CA TYR A 316 1.69 -5.17 -8.21
C TYR A 316 2.01 -5.01 -9.69
N ILE A 317 1.29 -5.74 -10.54
CA ILE A 317 1.57 -5.83 -11.99
C ILE A 317 0.51 -5.17 -12.90
N SER A 318 -0.60 -4.68 -12.33
CA SER A 318 -1.78 -4.19 -13.05
C SER A 318 -2.50 -5.24 -13.90
N THR A 319 -3.32 -4.79 -14.85
CA THR A 319 -3.91 -5.60 -15.93
C THR A 319 -3.72 -4.90 -17.27
N PHE A 320 -3.58 -5.66 -18.35
CA PHE A 320 -3.42 -5.10 -19.70
C PHE A 320 -4.53 -4.10 -20.05
N ALA A 321 -5.79 -4.44 -19.77
CA ALA A 321 -6.93 -3.55 -20.00
C ALA A 321 -6.86 -2.25 -19.17
N THR A 322 -6.34 -2.30 -17.95
CA THR A 322 -6.19 -1.10 -17.11
C THR A 322 -5.13 -0.19 -17.67
N VAL A 323 -3.98 -0.73 -18.07
CA VAL A 323 -2.85 0.07 -18.57
C VAL A 323 -3.16 0.62 -19.96
N GLU A 324 -3.82 -0.16 -20.83
CA GLU A 324 -4.33 0.33 -22.11
C GLU A 324 -5.35 1.46 -21.93
N ARG A 325 -6.21 1.39 -20.91
CA ARG A 325 -7.12 2.49 -20.57
C ARG A 325 -6.35 3.73 -20.10
N LEU A 326 -5.25 3.56 -19.37
CA LEU A 326 -4.44 4.66 -18.83
C LEU A 326 -3.53 5.30 -19.89
N SER A 327 -3.10 4.55 -20.90
CA SER A 327 -2.29 5.09 -22.01
C SER A 327 -3.10 5.88 -23.03
N ARG A 328 -4.43 5.75 -23.02
CA ARG A 328 -5.31 6.55 -23.87
C ARG A 328 -5.24 8.03 -23.48
N PRO A 329 -5.20 8.95 -24.46
CA PRO A 329 -5.13 10.37 -24.18
C PRO A 329 -6.35 10.82 -23.37
N VAL A 330 -6.12 11.58 -22.30
CA VAL A 330 -7.19 12.24 -21.55
C VAL A 330 -7.60 13.46 -22.37
N VAL A 331 -8.73 13.36 -23.04
CA VAL A 331 -9.26 14.44 -23.87
C VAL A 331 -10.21 15.30 -23.04
N SER A 332 -9.93 16.60 -22.96
CA SER A 332 -10.79 17.56 -22.28
C SER A 332 -12.06 17.84 -23.09
N PRO A 333 -13.15 18.29 -22.45
CA PRO A 333 -14.35 18.63 -23.20
C PRO A 333 -14.14 19.77 -24.19
N GLU A 334 -13.28 20.74 -23.87
CA GLU A 334 -12.87 21.82 -24.77
C GLU A 334 -12.15 21.29 -26.01
N GLN A 335 -11.23 20.33 -25.85
CA GLN A 335 -10.56 19.67 -26.96
C GLN A 335 -11.54 18.91 -27.85
N VAL A 336 -12.56 18.27 -27.26
CA VAL A 336 -13.63 17.63 -28.03
C VAL A 336 -14.43 18.64 -28.84
N ILE A 337 -14.82 19.77 -28.24
CA ILE A 337 -15.57 20.82 -28.93
C ILE A 337 -14.73 21.40 -30.07
N ALA A 338 -13.47 21.74 -29.81
CA ALA A 338 -12.54 22.26 -30.81
C ALA A 338 -12.34 21.28 -31.98
N ALA A 339 -12.17 19.98 -31.68
CA ALA A 339 -12.02 18.95 -32.71
C ALA A 339 -13.30 18.77 -33.55
N VAL A 340 -14.48 18.88 -32.95
CA VAL A 340 -15.76 18.82 -33.67
C VAL A 340 -15.92 20.04 -34.58
N VAL A 341 -15.55 21.24 -34.11
CA VAL A 341 -15.55 22.46 -34.93
C VAL A 341 -14.57 22.34 -36.10
N ALA A 342 -13.34 21.89 -35.84
CA ALA A 342 -12.31 21.68 -36.87
C ALA A 342 -12.75 20.63 -37.92
N ALA A 343 -13.46 19.60 -37.49
CA ALA A 343 -14.05 18.58 -38.37
C ALA A 343 -15.38 19.02 -39.01
N ARG A 344 -15.75 20.31 -38.94
CA ARG A 344 -17.01 20.86 -39.50
C ARG A 344 -18.27 20.10 -39.04
N GLY A 345 -18.28 19.64 -37.79
CA GLY A 345 -19.37 18.86 -37.20
C GLY A 345 -19.27 17.34 -37.41
N VAL A 346 -18.30 16.85 -38.18
CA VAL A 346 -18.09 15.41 -38.43
C VAL A 346 -17.45 14.73 -37.22
N LYS A 347 -18.30 14.24 -36.32
CA LYS A 347 -17.91 13.61 -35.04
C LYS A 347 -17.00 12.39 -35.19
N SER A 348 -17.06 11.66 -36.31
CA SER A 348 -16.15 10.53 -36.57
C SER A 348 -14.72 10.98 -36.89
N GLU A 349 -14.55 12.09 -37.61
CA GLU A 349 -13.24 12.68 -37.91
C GLU A 349 -12.65 13.34 -36.66
N ALA A 350 -13.48 14.04 -35.89
CA ALA A 350 -13.08 14.58 -34.59
C ALA A 350 -12.61 13.49 -33.61
N ALA A 351 -13.30 12.34 -33.56
CA ALA A 351 -12.88 11.22 -32.73
C ALA A 351 -11.54 10.61 -33.21
N LYS A 352 -11.35 10.49 -34.52
CA LYS A 352 -10.09 9.99 -35.12
C LYS A 352 -8.92 10.93 -34.83
N SER A 353 -9.09 12.24 -34.98
CA SER A 353 -8.01 13.21 -34.72
C SER A 353 -7.58 13.21 -33.25
N LEU A 354 -8.54 13.01 -32.35
CA LEU A 354 -8.31 12.89 -30.90
C LEU A 354 -7.85 11.49 -30.45
N LYS A 355 -7.73 10.52 -31.37
CA LYS A 355 -7.39 9.11 -31.08
C LYS A 355 -8.29 8.47 -30.01
N ILE A 356 -9.58 8.82 -30.01
CA ILE A 356 -10.60 8.24 -29.11
C ILE A 356 -11.70 7.55 -29.92
N SER A 357 -12.46 6.67 -29.26
CA SER A 357 -13.64 6.08 -29.90
C SER A 357 -14.76 7.11 -30.05
N ARG A 358 -15.59 6.95 -31.09
CA ARG A 358 -16.76 7.81 -31.31
C ARG A 358 -17.71 7.82 -30.10
N GLN A 359 -17.88 6.68 -29.43
CA GLN A 359 -18.66 6.58 -28.19
C GLN A 359 -18.03 7.36 -27.03
N ALA A 360 -16.70 7.41 -26.93
CA ALA A 360 -16.03 8.24 -25.92
C ALA A 360 -16.30 9.73 -26.18
N LEU A 361 -16.23 10.17 -27.43
CA LEU A 361 -16.55 11.54 -27.83
C LEU A 361 -17.98 11.93 -27.43
N TYR A 362 -18.97 11.09 -27.73
CA TYR A 362 -20.37 11.36 -27.33
C TYR A 362 -20.56 11.43 -25.81
N ARG A 363 -19.90 10.56 -25.03
CA ARG A 363 -19.97 10.62 -23.57
C ARG A 363 -19.40 11.91 -23.00
N ILE A 364 -18.36 12.46 -23.61
CA ILE A 364 -17.76 13.74 -23.20
C ILE A 364 -18.72 14.89 -23.54
N LEU A 365 -19.28 14.92 -24.76
CA LEU A 365 -20.27 15.93 -25.16
C LEU A 365 -21.53 15.90 -24.28
N ALA A 366 -22.02 14.71 -23.92
CA ALA A 366 -23.19 14.56 -23.05
C ALA A 366 -22.95 15.13 -21.64
N LYS A 367 -21.71 15.05 -21.13
CA LYS A 367 -21.34 15.66 -19.85
C LYS A 367 -21.31 17.19 -19.90
N CYS A 368 -20.98 17.79 -21.06
CA CYS A 368 -21.08 19.24 -21.26
C CYS A 368 -22.51 19.75 -21.34
N GLN A 369 -23.45 18.89 -21.75
CA GLN A 369 -24.86 19.25 -21.96
C GLN A 369 -25.75 18.97 -20.74
N ALA A 370 -25.21 18.35 -19.68
CA ALA A 370 -25.97 18.11 -18.45
C ALA A 370 -26.18 19.44 -17.70
N PRO A 371 -27.43 19.80 -17.32
CA PRO A 371 -27.72 21.05 -16.62
C PRO A 371 -27.01 21.08 -15.26
N THR A 372 -26.35 22.20 -14.99
CA THR A 372 -25.61 22.47 -13.76
C THR A 372 -26.57 22.95 -12.65
N ASP A 373 -27.64 22.22 -12.37
CA ASP A 373 -28.65 22.61 -11.37
C ASP A 373 -28.62 21.70 -10.15
N ALA A 374 -28.12 22.24 -9.03
CA ALA A 374 -28.66 22.09 -7.66
C ALA A 374 -27.75 22.77 -6.64
N ALA A 375 -27.57 24.09 -6.76
CA ALA A 375 -27.14 24.93 -5.65
C ALA A 375 -28.37 25.15 -4.74
N PHE A 376 -28.59 24.27 -3.77
CA PHE A 376 -29.52 24.59 -2.67
C PHE A 376 -28.77 25.40 -1.62
N THR A 377 -28.90 26.72 -1.75
CA THR A 377 -28.69 27.71 -0.69
C THR A 377 -29.56 27.40 0.52
N LYS A 378 -28.93 27.15 1.67
CA LYS A 378 -29.47 27.56 2.97
C LYS A 378 -28.41 28.36 3.71
N VAL A 379 -28.61 29.67 3.70
CA VAL A 379 -27.89 30.67 4.49
C VAL A 379 -28.50 30.71 5.90
N ALA A 380 -27.65 30.74 6.94
CA ALA A 380 -27.88 31.37 8.24
C ALA A 380 -26.51 31.55 8.96
N PRO A 381 -26.38 32.43 9.97
CA PRO A 381 -25.70 33.73 9.85
C PRO A 381 -24.30 33.80 10.50
N ARG A 382 -23.63 34.94 10.23
CA ARG A 382 -22.29 35.37 10.69
C ARG A 382 -22.15 35.43 12.21
N ASP A 383 -20.99 35.01 12.72
CA ASP A 383 -20.06 35.84 13.52
C ASP A 383 -18.93 34.98 14.10
N ALA A 384 -17.69 35.23 13.69
CA ALA A 384 -16.49 35.07 14.52
C ALA A 384 -15.28 35.67 13.80
N THR A 385 -14.63 36.59 14.50
CA THR A 385 -13.36 37.28 14.20
C THR A 385 -12.21 36.30 13.90
N PRO A 386 -11.17 36.75 13.17
CA PRO A 386 -10.07 35.89 12.76
C PRO A 386 -9.12 35.65 13.93
N LEU A 387 -8.77 34.39 14.17
CA LEU A 387 -7.65 34.00 15.02
C LEU A 387 -6.55 33.41 14.13
N ASP A 388 -5.38 34.01 14.22
CA ASP A 388 -4.15 33.62 13.56
C ASP A 388 -3.78 32.13 13.77
N PRO A 389 -3.10 31.51 12.79
CA PRO A 389 -2.56 30.16 12.93
C PRO A 389 -1.23 30.21 13.71
N ALA A 390 -1.22 29.62 14.91
CA ALA A 390 0.00 29.28 15.64
C ALA A 390 0.29 27.77 15.57
N PRO A 391 1.56 27.35 15.69
CA PRO A 391 2.18 26.39 14.78
C PRO A 391 2.15 24.94 15.26
N LEU A 392 2.44 24.06 14.30
CA LEU A 392 2.74 22.64 14.47
C LEU A 392 3.97 22.45 15.36
N ASP A 393 3.78 21.95 16.58
CA ASP A 393 4.89 21.51 17.42
C ASP A 393 5.48 20.18 16.91
N ALA A 394 6.67 20.36 16.35
CA ALA A 394 7.90 19.58 16.51
C ALA A 394 7.83 18.30 17.36
N PHE A 395 8.34 17.21 16.76
CA PHE A 395 8.84 16.05 17.49
C PHE A 395 10.17 16.41 18.16
N PRO A 396 10.38 16.09 19.45
CA PRO A 396 11.69 16.26 20.07
C PRO A 396 12.65 15.19 19.57
N ILE A 397 13.75 15.67 19.02
CA ILE A 397 14.97 14.94 18.71
C ILE A 397 15.77 14.92 20.01
N ASP A 398 16.26 13.77 20.45
CA ASP A 398 17.37 13.78 21.39
C ASP A 398 18.34 12.61 21.19
N ALA A 399 19.56 12.90 21.65
CA ALA A 399 20.92 12.51 21.30
C ALA A 399 21.30 11.04 21.03
N THR A 400 22.38 10.97 20.24
CA THR A 400 23.36 9.89 20.00
C THR A 400 23.99 9.32 21.28
N PRO A 401 24.69 8.19 21.15
CA PRO A 401 26.15 8.27 21.26
C PRO A 401 26.89 7.62 20.08
N THR A 402 28.03 8.23 19.78
CA THR A 402 29.10 7.79 18.87
C THR A 402 30.03 6.76 19.53
N ASP A 403 30.95 6.23 18.71
CA ASP A 403 32.03 5.25 18.93
C ASP A 403 31.65 3.76 18.74
N GLY A 404 32.31 2.97 17.89
CA GLY A 404 33.49 3.23 17.06
C GLY A 404 33.91 2.02 16.20
N ALA A 405 35.02 2.25 15.50
CA ALA A 405 35.89 1.35 14.72
C ALA A 405 35.47 0.92 13.29
N PRO A 406 36.31 1.25 12.26
CA PRO A 406 36.18 0.71 10.91
C PRO A 406 36.71 -0.73 10.88
N CYS A 407 36.02 -1.62 10.18
CA CYS A 407 36.45 -3.00 9.93
C CYS A 407 36.16 -3.34 8.47
N PRO A 408 37.06 -4.04 7.75
CA PRO A 408 37.05 -4.08 6.31
C PRO A 408 36.01 -5.10 5.84
N LEU A 409 34.81 -4.64 5.56
CA LEU A 409 34.01 -5.27 4.51
C LEU A 409 34.47 -4.63 3.22
N ASP A 410 35.27 -5.38 2.48
CA ASP A 410 35.72 -5.05 1.14
C ASP A 410 34.53 -4.54 0.31
N ALA A 411 34.50 -3.24 0.05
CA ALA A 411 33.46 -2.59 -0.74
C ALA A 411 33.39 -3.16 -2.17
N SER A 412 34.38 -3.96 -2.60
CA SER A 412 34.38 -4.65 -3.88
C SER A 412 33.56 -5.95 -3.92
N ALA A 413 33.15 -6.51 -2.76
CA ALA A 413 32.30 -7.70 -2.67
C ALA A 413 30.80 -7.38 -2.55
N VAL A 414 30.46 -6.09 -2.47
CA VAL A 414 29.10 -5.58 -2.50
C VAL A 414 28.84 -5.14 -3.93
N LEU A 415 27.70 -5.54 -4.50
CA LEU A 415 27.20 -5.13 -5.83
C LEU A 415 27.64 -6.03 -7.00
N ARG A 416 26.87 -7.10 -7.22
CA ARG A 416 26.48 -7.48 -8.59
C ARG A 416 25.11 -6.87 -8.87
N PRO A 417 24.85 -6.37 -10.10
CA PRO A 417 23.59 -5.71 -10.41
C PRO A 417 22.41 -6.66 -10.20
N ILE A 418 21.52 -6.30 -9.26
CA ILE A 418 20.19 -6.90 -9.15
C ILE A 418 19.43 -6.58 -10.44
N GLY A 419 19.41 -7.49 -11.42
CA GLY A 419 18.61 -7.32 -12.64
C GLY A 419 19.21 -7.78 -13.97
N GLN A 420 20.42 -8.35 -14.03
CA GLN A 420 20.86 -8.99 -15.28
C GLN A 420 20.31 -10.43 -15.35
N ALA A 421 19.44 -10.67 -16.33
CA ALA A 421 19.02 -12.01 -16.70
C ALA A 421 20.27 -12.81 -17.13
N ALA A 422 20.52 -13.93 -16.48
CA ALA A 422 21.50 -14.88 -16.97
C ALA A 422 20.96 -15.46 -18.28
N THR A 423 21.55 -15.07 -19.41
CA THR A 423 21.46 -15.86 -20.64
C THR A 423 22.13 -17.20 -20.35
N GLY A 424 21.31 -18.23 -20.10
CA GLY A 424 21.78 -19.58 -19.86
C GLY A 424 22.50 -20.12 -21.07
N GLN A 425 23.81 -20.28 -20.97
CA GLN A 425 24.55 -21.18 -21.85
C GLN A 425 24.54 -22.55 -21.16
N MET A 426 23.75 -23.45 -21.72
CA MET A 426 23.60 -24.84 -21.29
C MET A 426 24.93 -25.56 -21.53
N LEU A 427 25.75 -25.69 -20.48
CA LEU A 427 26.87 -26.62 -20.47
C LEU A 427 26.31 -28.00 -20.16
N LEU A 428 26.20 -28.82 -21.22
CA LEU A 428 26.11 -30.27 -21.11
C LEU A 428 27.36 -30.74 -20.36
N LEU A 429 27.16 -31.33 -19.18
CA LEU A 429 28.17 -32.15 -18.55
C LEU A 429 27.78 -33.61 -18.81
N ASP A 430 28.58 -34.23 -19.65
CA ASP A 430 28.56 -35.65 -19.99
C ASP A 430 28.74 -36.52 -18.74
N ASP A 431 28.05 -37.66 -18.79
CA ASP A 431 28.14 -38.78 -17.88
C ASP A 431 29.56 -39.34 -17.77
N GLY A 432 29.92 -39.78 -16.56
CA GLY A 432 30.81 -40.93 -16.41
C GLY A 432 31.76 -40.90 -15.22
N TRP A 433 31.53 -41.86 -14.31
CA TRP A 433 32.41 -43.01 -14.03
C TRP A 433 32.55 -43.29 -12.52
N ASP A 434 32.11 -44.51 -12.18
CA ASP A 434 32.40 -45.39 -11.02
C ASP A 434 32.15 -44.93 -9.57
#